data_AF-A0A4U1EJ33-F1
#
_entry.id   AF-A0A4U1EJ33-F1
#
_cell.length_a   1.000
_cell.length_b   1.000
_cell.length_c   1.000
_cell.angle_alpha   90.00
_cell.angle_beta   90.00
_cell.angle_gamma   90.00
#
_symmetry.space_group_name_H-M   'P 1'
#
loop_
_entity.id
_entity.type
_entity.pdbx_description
1 polymer ?
#
loop_
_entity_poly.entity_id
_entity_poly.type
_entity_poly.pdbx_seq_one_letter_code
_entity_poly.pdbx_strand_id
1 'polypeptide(L)' 'MKALKKLNKNKKLVRKLPKKYDAFLASEPLIKQIPQIPGPGLNKAGKFPSLLTHNENMVAKVD' A
#
# COMPACT_ATOMS: atom_id res chain seq x y z
N MET A 1 8.10 4.75 9.22
CA MET A 1 6.72 5.19 9.53
C MET A 1 6.31 6.59 9.02
N LYS A 2 7.24 7.54 8.76
CA LYS A 2 6.89 8.92 8.36
C LYS A 2 6.11 9.04 7.02
N ALA A 3 6.41 8.19 6.03
CA ALA A 3 5.81 8.29 4.70
C ALA A 3 4.31 7.92 4.66
N LEU A 4 3.91 6.81 5.30
CA LEU A 4 2.52 6.32 5.26
C LEU A 4 1.55 7.26 6.00
N LYS A 5 1.97 7.80 7.16
CA LYS A 5 1.19 8.82 7.89
C LYS A 5 1.02 10.11 7.09
N LYS A 6 2.05 10.53 6.34
CA LYS A 6 1.99 11.71 5.47
C LYS A 6 1.05 11.47 4.27
N LEU A 7 1.03 10.24 3.74
CA LEU A 7 0.12 9.83 2.67
C LEU A 7 -1.35 9.90 3.09
N ASN A 8 -1.68 9.54 4.34
CA ASN A 8 -3.04 9.59 4.87
C ASN A 8 -3.62 10.99 4.98
N LYS A 9 -2.79 12.00 5.28
CA LYS A 9 -3.24 13.39 5.34
C LYS A 9 -3.80 13.87 4.00
N ASN A 10 -3.37 13.26 2.89
CA ASN A 10 -3.77 13.65 1.54
C ASN A 10 -4.66 12.59 0.87
N LYS A 11 -5.95 12.58 1.24
CA LYS A 11 -6.97 11.69 0.64
C LYS A 11 -7.05 11.77 -0.90
N LYS A 12 -6.74 12.93 -1.50
CA LYS A 12 -6.68 13.11 -2.97
C LYS A 12 -5.60 12.24 -3.62
N LEU A 13 -4.43 12.11 -3.01
CA LEU A 13 -3.34 11.29 -3.54
C LEU A 13 -3.65 9.81 -3.35
N VAL A 14 -4.19 9.42 -2.19
CA VAL A 14 -4.61 8.04 -1.89
C VAL A 14 -5.63 7.53 -2.91
N ARG A 15 -6.54 8.39 -3.40
CA ARG A 15 -7.50 8.02 -4.45
C ARG A 15 -6.93 8.00 -5.88
N LYS A 16 -5.81 8.70 -6.13
CA LYS A 16 -5.14 8.76 -7.45
C LYS A 16 -4.15 7.60 -7.64
N LEU A 17 -3.50 7.16 -6.57
CA LEU A 17 -2.53 6.06 -6.57
C LEU A 17 -3.07 4.77 -7.20
N PRO A 18 -4.25 4.22 -6.80
CA PRO A 18 -4.78 3.01 -7.40
C PRO A 18 -5.24 3.19 -8.85
N LYS A 19 -5.34 4.43 -9.36
CA LYS A 19 -5.58 4.67 -10.79
C LYS A 19 -4.29 4.64 -11.63
N LYS A 20 -3.13 4.78 -10.99
CA LYS A 20 -1.83 4.86 -11.67
C LYS A 20 -1.01 3.57 -11.59
N TYR A 21 -1.24 2.76 -10.57
CA TYR A 21 -0.49 1.53 -10.32
C TYR A 21 -1.47 0.36 -10.22
N ASP A 22 -1.08 -0.78 -10.76
CA ASP A 22 -1.91 -1.98 -10.82
C ASP A 22 -1.87 -2.79 -9.52
N ALA A 23 -0.70 -2.87 -8.90
CA ALA A 23 -0.49 -3.52 -7.62
C ALA A 23 0.30 -2.65 -6.63
N PHE A 24 0.16 -2.96 -5.35
CA PHE A 24 0.94 -2.35 -4.27
C PHE A 24 1.64 -3.43 -3.47
N LEU A 25 2.84 -3.15 -2.98
CA LEU A 25 3.59 -4.03 -2.10
C LEU A 25 3.85 -3.32 -0.77
N ALA A 26 3.73 -4.06 0.33
CA ALA A 26 3.96 -3.53 1.66
C ALA A 26 4.75 -4.53 2.50
N SER A 27 5.74 -4.02 3.24
CA SER A 27 6.49 -4.86 4.17
C SER A 27 5.63 -5.32 5.34
N GLU A 28 5.99 -6.44 5.96
CA GLU A 28 5.27 -7.05 7.08
C GLU A 28 4.88 -6.10 8.25
N PRO A 29 5.76 -5.21 8.75
CA PRO A 29 5.34 -4.25 9.79
C PRO A 29 4.42 -3.15 9.26
N LEU A 30 4.47 -2.86 7.95
CA LEU A 30 3.65 -1.83 7.31
C LEU A 30 2.27 -2.36 6.93
N ILE A 31 2.16 -3.61 6.45
CA ILE A 31 0.88 -4.19 6.02
C ILE A 31 -0.12 -4.30 7.17
N LYS A 32 0.34 -4.49 8.41
CA LYS A 32 -0.51 -4.47 9.61
C LYS A 32 -1.09 -3.08 9.92
N GLN A 33 -0.43 -2.00 9.48
CA GLN A 33 -0.86 -0.61 9.67
C GLN A 33 -1.72 -0.07 8.51
N ILE A 34 -1.66 -0.70 7.35
CA ILE A 34 -2.37 -0.30 6.12
C ILE A 34 -3.91 -0.41 6.23
N PRO A 35 -4.50 -1.44 6.85
CA PRO A 35 -5.96 -1.51 7.02
C PRO A 35 -6.54 -0.29 7.72
N GLN A 36 -5.82 0.25 8.71
CA GLN A 36 -6.34 1.28 9.60
C GLN A 36 -6.20 2.71 9.04
N ILE A 37 -5.20 2.94 8.16
CA ILE A 37 -4.81 4.30 7.74
C ILE A 37 -5.17 4.54 6.26
N PRO A 38 -4.59 3.85 5.27
CA PRO A 38 -4.99 3.95 3.87
C PRO A 38 -6.12 2.99 3.43
N GLY A 39 -6.54 2.05 4.29
CA GLY A 39 -7.52 1.00 3.99
C GLY A 39 -8.82 1.46 3.35
N PRO A 40 -9.52 2.52 3.83
CA PRO A 40 -10.78 2.94 3.23
C PRO A 40 -10.67 3.48 1.80
N GLY A 41 -9.49 4.01 1.42
CA GLY A 41 -9.24 4.56 0.08
C GLY A 41 -8.75 3.53 -0.93
N LEU A 42 -7.90 2.59 -0.49
CA LEU A 42 -7.34 1.52 -1.33
C LEU A 42 -8.29 0.31 -1.46
N ASN A 43 -9.03 -0.05 -0.39
CA ASN A 43 -10.01 -1.14 -0.43
C ASN A 43 -11.17 -0.84 -1.39
N LYS A 44 -11.65 0.41 -1.40
CA LYS A 44 -12.68 0.85 -2.35
C LYS A 44 -12.21 0.81 -3.82
N ALA A 45 -10.89 0.81 -4.04
CA ALA A 45 -10.31 0.68 -5.37
C ALA A 45 -9.93 -0.78 -5.73
N GLY A 46 -10.16 -1.75 -4.84
CA GLY A 46 -9.83 -3.17 -5.05
C GLY A 46 -8.33 -3.48 -5.11
N LYS A 47 -7.46 -2.52 -4.78
CA LYS A 47 -6.00 -2.64 -4.93
C LYS A 47 -5.32 -2.66 -3.57
N PHE A 48 -5.50 -3.77 -2.85
CA PHE A 48 -4.87 -3.98 -1.56
C PHE A 48 -3.41 -4.39 -1.72
N PRO A 49 -2.49 -3.93 -0.85
CA PRO A 49 -1.08 -4.29 -0.99
C PRO A 49 -0.82 -5.76 -0.64
N SER A 50 0.04 -6.42 -1.40
CA SER A 50 0.56 -7.74 -1.08
C SER A 50 1.67 -7.66 -0.04
N LEU A 51 1.76 -8.68 0.82
CA LEU A 51 2.80 -8.80 1.83
C LEU A 51 4.16 -9.01 1.18
N LEU A 52 5.17 -8.27 1.62
CA LEU A 52 6.57 -8.48 1.30
C LEU A 52 7.33 -8.80 2.59
N THR A 53 7.87 -10.01 2.69
CA THR A 53 8.75 -10.39 3.80
C THR A 53 10.19 -9.99 3.50
N HIS A 54 11.01 -9.80 4.54
CA HIS A 54 12.41 -9.39 4.35
C HIS A 54 13.25 -10.44 3.60
N ASN A 55 12.80 -11.70 3.62
CA ASN A 55 13.49 -12.84 3.04
C ASN A 55 13.11 -13.09 1.57
N GLU A 56 12.15 -12.34 1.03
CA GLU A 56 11.66 -12.52 -0.34
C GLU A 56 12.27 -11.48 -1.29
N ASN A 57 12.61 -11.96 -2.49
CA ASN A 57 13.17 -11.11 -3.53
C ASN A 57 12.07 -10.23 -4.13
N MET A 58 12.24 -8.90 -4.11
CA MET A 58 11.20 -7.97 -4.57
C MET A 58 10.86 -8.16 -6.05
N VAL A 59 11.86 -8.51 -6.86
CA VAL A 59 11.70 -8.74 -8.31
C VAL A 59 10.73 -9.90 -8.58
N ALA A 60 10.84 -10.99 -7.80
CA ALA A 60 9.98 -12.15 -7.94
C ALA A 60 8.50 -11.91 -7.55
N LYS A 61 8.18 -10.76 -6.96
CA LYS A 61 6.83 -10.37 -6.53
C LYS A 61 6.21 -9.26 -7.38
N VAL A 62 6.97 -8.71 -8.32
CA VAL A 62 6.56 -7.62 -9.21
C VAL A 62 6.25 -8.11 -10.62
N ASP A 63 6.77 -9.28 -11.01
CA ASP A 63 6.36 -10.03 -12.21
C ASP A 63 4.93 -10.61 -12.08
#